data_AF-A0A936U580-F1
#
_entry.id   AF-A0A936U580-F1
#
_cell.length_a   1.000
_cell.length_b   1.000
_cell.length_c   1.000
_cell.angle_alpha   90.00
_cell.angle_beta   90.00
_cell.angle_gamma   90.00
#
_symmetry.space_group_name_H-M   'P 1'
#
loop_
_entity.id
_entity.type
_entity.pdbx_description
1 polymer ?
#
loop_
_entity_poly.entity_id
_entity_poly.type
_entity_poly.pdbx_seq_one_letter_code
_entity_poly.pdbx_strand_id
1 'polypeptide(L)'
;MTDDPGVSNDLQLLLSHADSGEPTLPEGLPDSALTGATDDADGEAGEEPQYLYDGSADPQSLPDQRWGVIAPEGARGDRLLDLIRPLMQRRAEQQGAEVKVYRLPPKMSAEQAIQWKRDQFNTRATFGLEVPAYQLLLGDLDELPLSVQQALCIDGYTGRLAFDQDDHYRAYAEKVLRWEDRPANVESPDSLYFTVHDKTAATRAGYRELMRPGLAMAKEYRDRGKYPAERLEEHGDKIIPSPDELLRLVKRDHPTVLFSVSHGDGPPRGGWMSAEEQRHGQGAMSFGRDGKIRVDDVPDGAFLPGGVWFMLACYGAGTPEQSAYAHWLRNLQAAGQFRGQVEPVLAGIPRAGDRPFIAALPKRVLANPEGPLAFIGHIDLAWTYSFQELDGGVQSRIGRFLGVQRMLVKGDRVGVGLRDLVGGLNDLNEQLTSAYDQLARVGSGAALPNNLGHVWMARNDLAAWVLLGDPAARLPLRGTAQAPTKPEYNPFGFVPTPQTTGAPSLERVEAAIFTLLSGQGSAEGLAASLGVTGAQLKELAELYRAAGRAAVVPRL
;
A
#
# COMPACT_ATOMS: atom_id res chain seq x y z
N MET A 1 -24.27 -51.61 2.18
CA MET A 1 -24.73 -50.72 1.11
C MET A 1 -26.00 -50.04 1.58
N THR A 2 -25.79 -48.91 2.23
CA THR A 2 -26.70 -47.77 2.28
C THR A 2 -25.78 -46.66 1.83
N ASP A 3 -26.00 -46.14 0.63
CA ASP A 3 -25.05 -45.20 0.03
C ASP A 3 -25.03 -43.92 0.86
N ASP A 4 -23.82 -43.48 1.24
CA ASP A 4 -23.63 -42.14 1.79
C ASP A 4 -23.92 -41.17 0.63
N PRO A 5 -24.98 -40.34 0.71
CA PRO A 5 -25.37 -39.50 -0.43
C PRO A 5 -24.22 -38.52 -0.69
N GLY A 6 -23.56 -38.71 -1.83
CA GLY A 6 -22.28 -38.06 -2.13
C GLY A 6 -22.34 -36.55 -1.87
N VAL A 7 -21.31 -36.03 -1.20
CA VAL A 7 -21.15 -34.60 -0.93
C VAL A 7 -21.25 -33.86 -2.25
N SER A 8 -22.37 -33.16 -2.47
CA SER A 8 -22.52 -32.34 -3.68
C SER A 8 -21.70 -31.07 -3.52
N ASN A 9 -20.98 -30.68 -4.58
CA ASN A 9 -20.22 -29.43 -4.61
C ASN A 9 -21.13 -28.18 -4.71
N ASP A 10 -22.44 -28.38 -4.92
CA ASP A 10 -23.44 -27.32 -5.06
C ASP A 10 -23.39 -26.34 -3.89
N LEU A 11 -23.33 -25.04 -4.19
CA LEU A 11 -23.15 -23.98 -3.20
C LEU A 11 -24.41 -23.82 -2.34
N GLN A 12 -24.31 -24.24 -1.08
CA GLN A 12 -25.43 -24.22 -0.14
C GLN A 12 -25.68 -22.83 0.46
N LEU A 13 -26.97 -22.47 0.60
CA LEU A 13 -27.38 -21.22 1.23
C LEU A 13 -27.55 -21.39 2.74
N LEU A 14 -26.76 -20.66 3.53
CA LEU A 14 -26.83 -20.66 5.00
C LEU A 14 -28.00 -19.80 5.54
N LEU A 15 -29.22 -20.10 5.09
CA LEU A 15 -30.47 -19.47 5.52
C LEU A 15 -31.54 -20.54 5.74
N SER A 16 -32.31 -20.42 6.82
CA SER A 16 -33.44 -21.29 7.12
C SER A 16 -34.73 -20.50 7.35
N HIS A 17 -35.86 -21.16 7.11
CA HIS A 17 -37.18 -20.67 7.50
C HIS A 17 -37.27 -20.58 9.02
N ALA A 18 -37.67 -19.41 9.55
CA ALA A 18 -37.66 -19.15 10.99
C ALA A 18 -38.76 -19.88 11.78
N ASP A 19 -39.74 -20.44 11.07
CA ASP A 19 -40.92 -21.14 11.58
C ASP A 19 -40.81 -22.69 11.45
N SER A 20 -40.23 -23.22 10.38
CA SER A 20 -39.96 -24.66 10.24
C SER A 20 -38.54 -25.10 10.61
N GLY A 21 -37.57 -24.19 10.57
CA GLY A 21 -36.14 -24.48 10.74
C GLY A 21 -35.46 -25.09 9.51
N GLU A 22 -36.19 -25.32 8.42
CA GLU A 22 -35.68 -25.97 7.21
C GLU A 22 -34.87 -24.99 6.34
N PRO A 23 -33.85 -25.45 5.58
CA PRO A 23 -33.09 -24.60 4.66
C PRO A 23 -33.99 -23.92 3.61
N THR A 24 -33.75 -22.64 3.34
CA THR A 24 -34.51 -21.86 2.35
C THR A 24 -34.15 -22.20 0.89
N LEU A 25 -33.04 -22.91 0.67
CA LEU A 25 -32.65 -23.46 -0.62
C LEU A 25 -32.02 -24.86 -0.42
N PRO A 26 -32.82 -25.94 -0.26
CA PRO A 26 -32.32 -27.27 0.11
C PRO A 26 -31.44 -27.96 -0.94
N GLU A 27 -31.55 -27.53 -2.21
CA GLU A 27 -30.76 -28.06 -3.33
C GLU A 27 -29.49 -27.24 -3.61
N GLY A 28 -29.29 -26.13 -2.88
CA GLY A 28 -28.22 -25.16 -3.14
C GLY A 28 -28.34 -24.45 -4.49
N LEU A 29 -27.22 -23.87 -4.94
CA LEU A 29 -27.01 -23.47 -6.33
C LEU A 29 -26.09 -24.50 -6.99
N PRO A 30 -26.48 -25.12 -8.12
CA PRO A 30 -25.69 -26.19 -8.70
C PRO A 30 -24.33 -25.65 -9.16
N ASP A 31 -23.25 -26.40 -8.90
CA ASP A 31 -21.87 -25.93 -9.17
C ASP A 31 -21.68 -25.51 -10.65
N SER A 32 -22.31 -26.28 -11.55
CA SER A 32 -22.42 -25.97 -12.99
C SER A 32 -23.05 -24.61 -13.36
N ALA A 33 -23.75 -23.92 -12.46
CA ALA A 33 -24.24 -22.57 -12.71
C ALA A 33 -23.12 -21.50 -12.75
N LEU A 34 -21.92 -21.85 -12.30
CA LEU A 34 -20.73 -21.00 -12.31
C LEU A 34 -19.87 -21.18 -13.58
N THR A 35 -20.10 -22.22 -14.39
CA THR A 35 -19.17 -22.68 -15.45
C THR A 35 -19.25 -21.87 -16.76
N GLY A 36 -19.06 -20.55 -16.63
CA GLY A 36 -18.38 -19.75 -17.65
C GLY A 36 -16.84 -19.85 -17.57
N ALA A 37 -16.31 -20.40 -16.47
CA ALA A 37 -14.91 -20.74 -16.28
C ALA A 37 -14.71 -22.27 -16.31
N THR A 38 -13.48 -22.70 -16.64
CA THR A 38 -13.07 -24.12 -16.67
C THR A 38 -12.23 -24.45 -15.44
N ASP A 39 -12.69 -25.40 -14.63
CA ASP A 39 -11.91 -25.93 -13.51
C ASP A 39 -11.04 -27.12 -13.94
N ASP A 40 -9.74 -27.03 -13.67
CA ASP A 40 -8.72 -28.07 -13.85
C ASP A 40 -7.76 -28.02 -12.64
N ALA A 41 -8.12 -28.63 -11.50
CA ALA A 41 -7.20 -28.84 -10.36
C ALA A 41 -7.74 -29.84 -9.31
N ASP A 42 -7.59 -31.15 -9.54
CA ASP A 42 -7.61 -32.12 -8.43
C ASP A 42 -6.32 -31.95 -7.59
N GLY A 43 -6.46 -31.47 -6.35
CA GLY A 43 -5.33 -31.27 -5.42
C GLY A 43 -5.21 -32.41 -4.42
N GLU A 44 -4.12 -33.18 -4.48
CA GLU A 44 -3.83 -34.22 -3.49
C GLU A 44 -3.57 -33.65 -2.08
N ALA A 45 -4.00 -34.38 -1.04
CA ALA A 45 -3.88 -33.96 0.35
C ALA A 45 -2.44 -34.09 0.88
N GLY A 46 -1.70 -32.97 0.91
CA GLY A 46 -0.37 -32.87 1.51
C GLY A 46 -0.37 -32.84 3.06
N GLU A 47 0.79 -33.15 3.65
CA GLU A 47 1.03 -33.18 5.11
C GLU A 47 0.86 -31.80 5.79
N GLU A 48 0.49 -31.77 7.07
CA GLU A 48 0.15 -30.54 7.84
C GLU A 48 1.28 -29.49 7.94
N PRO A 49 1.14 -28.29 7.34
CA PRO A 49 2.12 -27.19 7.45
C PRO A 49 1.73 -26.13 8.50
N GLN A 50 2.70 -25.51 9.18
CA GLN A 50 2.49 -24.73 10.43
C GLN A 50 2.68 -23.19 10.32
N TYR A 51 2.17 -22.51 9.27
CA TYR A 51 2.81 -21.26 8.81
C TYR A 51 2.01 -19.93 8.99
N LEU A 52 2.56 -18.98 9.77
CA LEU A 52 1.93 -17.72 10.28
C LEU A 52 2.91 -16.47 10.36
N TYR A 53 2.72 -15.11 10.38
CA TYR A 53 1.89 -13.91 9.93
C TYR A 53 0.45 -13.48 10.39
N ASP A 54 0.32 -12.31 11.06
CA ASP A 54 -0.95 -11.71 11.54
C ASP A 54 -1.34 -10.36 10.85
N GLY A 55 -2.53 -10.30 10.24
CA GLY A 55 -3.11 -9.10 9.61
C GLY A 55 -3.72 -8.05 10.56
N SER A 56 -3.80 -8.34 11.86
CA SER A 56 -4.20 -7.41 12.93
C SER A 56 -3.01 -6.82 13.71
N ALA A 57 -1.80 -7.37 13.51
CA ALA A 57 -0.56 -6.89 14.11
C ALA A 57 -0.09 -5.53 13.54
N ASP A 58 0.97 -4.96 14.13
CA ASP A 58 1.54 -3.69 13.66
C ASP A 58 2.06 -3.83 12.22
N PRO A 59 1.54 -3.06 11.24
CA PRO A 59 2.03 -3.10 9.87
C PRO A 59 3.53 -2.75 9.74
N GLN A 60 4.15 -2.12 10.74
CA GLN A 60 5.58 -1.82 10.75
C GLN A 60 6.50 -3.00 11.15
N SER A 61 5.92 -4.07 11.72
CA SER A 61 6.66 -5.18 12.32
C SER A 61 7.03 -6.24 11.28
N LEU A 62 8.31 -6.31 10.88
CA LEU A 62 8.77 -7.37 9.96
C LEU A 62 8.64 -8.79 10.52
N PRO A 63 8.85 -9.07 11.82
CA PRO A 63 8.57 -10.39 12.40
C PRO A 63 7.13 -10.85 12.18
N ASP A 64 6.16 -9.95 12.37
CA ASP A 64 4.74 -10.29 12.25
C ASP A 64 4.32 -10.29 10.79
N GLN A 65 4.64 -9.24 10.02
CA GLN A 65 4.18 -9.00 8.64
C GLN A 65 4.90 -9.85 7.57
N ARG A 66 6.14 -10.28 7.86
CA ARG A 66 7.07 -10.97 6.94
C ARG A 66 7.42 -10.19 5.65
N TRP A 67 8.49 -10.64 4.99
CA TRP A 67 9.05 -10.07 3.77
C TRP A 67 9.43 -11.18 2.78
N GLY A 68 8.95 -11.07 1.56
CA GLY A 68 9.13 -12.04 0.49
C GLY A 68 9.60 -11.39 -0.81
N VAL A 69 10.18 -12.21 -1.69
CA VAL A 69 10.70 -11.78 -2.99
C VAL A 69 9.93 -12.48 -4.11
N ILE A 70 9.60 -11.73 -5.15
CA ILE A 70 9.03 -12.23 -6.39
C ILE A 70 10.10 -12.06 -7.48
N ALA A 71 10.48 -13.16 -8.14
CA ALA A 71 11.47 -13.16 -9.21
C ALA A 71 10.98 -13.96 -10.43
N PRO A 72 11.46 -13.67 -11.65
CA PRO A 72 11.20 -14.49 -12.82
C PRO A 72 11.66 -15.94 -12.65
N GLU A 73 11.07 -16.83 -13.42
CA GLU A 73 11.57 -18.19 -13.60
C GLU A 73 12.93 -18.23 -14.32
N GLY A 74 13.71 -19.27 -14.01
CA GLY A 74 15.00 -19.55 -14.63
C GLY A 74 16.13 -18.58 -14.33
N ALA A 75 17.21 -18.71 -15.10
CA ALA A 75 18.54 -18.14 -14.83
C ALA A 75 18.57 -16.61 -14.64
N ARG A 76 17.60 -15.86 -15.19
CA ARG A 76 17.50 -14.42 -14.96
C ARG A 76 17.01 -14.11 -13.54
N GLY A 77 15.97 -14.79 -13.07
CA GLY A 77 15.51 -14.64 -11.69
C GLY A 77 16.54 -15.14 -10.68
N ASP A 78 17.24 -16.24 -10.99
CA ASP A 78 18.33 -16.78 -10.16
C ASP A 78 19.43 -15.73 -9.96
N ARG A 79 19.89 -15.13 -11.07
CA ARG A 79 20.87 -14.04 -11.08
C ARG A 79 20.37 -12.82 -10.30
N LEU A 80 19.12 -12.42 -10.46
CA LEU A 80 18.53 -11.28 -9.74
C LEU A 80 18.47 -11.50 -8.22
N LEU A 81 18.16 -12.72 -7.77
CA LEU A 81 18.19 -13.10 -6.35
C LEU A 81 19.61 -13.08 -5.79
N ASP A 82 20.60 -13.56 -6.55
CA ASP A 82 22.02 -13.48 -6.18
C ASP A 82 22.53 -12.05 -6.01
N LEU A 83 22.06 -11.10 -6.83
CA LEU A 83 22.45 -9.68 -6.72
C LEU A 83 21.97 -9.04 -5.41
N ILE A 84 20.76 -9.38 -4.95
CA ILE A 84 20.16 -8.81 -3.75
C ILE A 84 20.32 -9.70 -2.50
N ARG A 85 21.06 -10.81 -2.60
CA ARG A 85 21.29 -11.78 -1.52
C ARG A 85 21.65 -11.15 -0.16
N PRO A 86 22.48 -10.08 -0.06
CA PRO A 86 22.73 -9.40 1.22
C PRO A 86 21.48 -8.75 1.83
N LEU A 87 20.60 -8.18 1.01
CA LEU A 87 19.32 -7.61 1.47
C LEU A 87 18.36 -8.73 1.91
N MET A 88 18.29 -9.84 1.17
CA MET A 88 17.48 -11.00 1.56
C MET A 88 17.92 -11.54 2.93
N GLN A 89 19.23 -11.68 3.16
CA GLN A 89 19.77 -12.11 4.46
C GLN A 89 19.38 -11.13 5.57
N ARG A 90 19.56 -9.81 5.38
CA ARG A 90 19.14 -8.79 6.36
C ARG A 90 17.65 -8.87 6.69
N ARG A 91 16.80 -9.12 5.69
CA ARG A 91 15.34 -9.24 5.89
C ARG A 91 14.98 -10.53 6.61
N ALA A 92 15.66 -11.65 6.32
CA ALA A 92 15.53 -12.89 7.08
C ALA A 92 15.88 -12.70 8.57
N GLU A 93 17.02 -12.05 8.85
CA GLU A 93 17.47 -11.70 10.20
C GLU A 93 16.47 -10.80 10.94
N GLN A 94 15.89 -9.80 10.26
CA GLN A 94 14.93 -8.86 10.84
C GLN A 94 13.54 -9.44 11.09
N GLN A 95 13.10 -10.45 10.30
CA GLN A 95 11.81 -11.11 10.50
C GLN A 95 11.90 -12.40 11.35
N GLY A 96 13.11 -12.93 11.59
CA GLY A 96 13.35 -14.16 12.33
C GLY A 96 12.90 -15.44 11.60
N ALA A 97 12.82 -15.41 10.27
CA ALA A 97 12.40 -16.51 9.40
C ALA A 97 13.03 -16.39 8.00
N GLU A 98 13.10 -17.47 7.23
CA GLU A 98 13.64 -17.43 5.86
C GLU A 98 12.77 -16.56 4.93
N VAL A 99 13.40 -15.93 3.92
CA VAL A 99 12.69 -15.15 2.91
C VAL A 99 11.98 -16.08 1.93
N LYS A 100 10.65 -16.07 1.95
CA LYS A 100 9.82 -16.79 0.98
C LYS A 100 10.04 -16.20 -0.42
N VAL A 101 10.50 -17.03 -1.35
CA VAL A 101 10.76 -16.65 -2.76
C VAL A 101 9.68 -17.27 -3.64
N TYR A 102 8.93 -16.42 -4.34
CA TYR A 102 7.99 -16.83 -5.37
C TYR A 102 8.62 -16.70 -6.75
N ARG A 103 8.32 -17.67 -7.62
CA ARG A 103 8.70 -17.66 -9.04
C ARG A 103 7.46 -17.51 -9.91
N LEU A 104 7.60 -16.69 -10.96
CA LEU A 104 6.53 -16.41 -11.91
C LEU A 104 7.08 -16.57 -13.34
N PRO A 105 6.28 -17.13 -14.27
CA PRO A 105 6.63 -17.12 -15.68
C PRO A 105 6.58 -15.68 -16.21
N PRO A 106 7.45 -15.31 -17.17
CA PRO A 106 7.40 -13.99 -17.78
C PRO A 106 6.13 -13.82 -18.63
N LYS A 107 5.54 -12.61 -18.60
CA LYS A 107 4.31 -12.20 -19.32
C LYS A 107 3.04 -12.95 -18.89
N MET A 108 2.23 -12.29 -18.07
CA MET A 108 0.89 -12.72 -17.65
C MET A 108 -0.12 -11.57 -17.83
N SER A 109 -1.35 -11.91 -18.20
CA SER A 109 -2.51 -10.99 -18.23
C SER A 109 -2.89 -10.50 -16.83
N ALA A 110 -3.90 -9.62 -16.75
CA ALA A 110 -4.50 -9.25 -15.48
C ALA A 110 -5.24 -10.44 -14.83
N GLU A 111 -5.98 -11.25 -15.60
CA GLU A 111 -6.63 -12.45 -15.08
C GLU A 111 -5.61 -13.48 -14.60
N GLN A 112 -4.55 -13.74 -15.38
CA GLN A 112 -3.50 -14.69 -15.00
C GLN A 112 -2.76 -14.26 -13.73
N ALA A 113 -2.50 -12.95 -13.53
CA ALA A 113 -1.90 -12.44 -12.30
C ALA A 113 -2.83 -12.59 -11.08
N ILE A 114 -4.15 -12.39 -11.25
CA ILE A 114 -5.15 -12.60 -10.20
C ILE A 114 -5.30 -14.11 -9.89
N GLN A 115 -5.32 -14.96 -10.91
CA GLN A 115 -5.38 -16.41 -10.79
C GLN A 115 -4.15 -16.95 -10.06
N TRP A 116 -2.95 -16.59 -10.51
CA TRP A 116 -1.69 -16.94 -9.82
C TRP A 116 -1.71 -16.46 -8.36
N LYS A 117 -2.18 -15.23 -8.10
CA LYS A 117 -2.30 -14.72 -6.74
C LYS A 117 -3.28 -15.57 -5.90
N ARG A 118 -4.42 -15.96 -6.45
CA ARG A 118 -5.41 -16.82 -5.77
C ARG A 118 -4.85 -18.21 -5.48
N ASP A 119 -4.19 -18.82 -6.47
CA ASP A 119 -3.86 -20.25 -6.48
C ASP A 119 -2.46 -20.56 -5.90
N GLN A 120 -1.54 -19.59 -5.88
CA GLN A 120 -0.12 -19.78 -5.50
C GLN A 120 0.36 -18.81 -4.42
N PHE A 121 -0.27 -17.64 -4.25
CA PHE A 121 0.11 -16.64 -3.25
C PHE A 121 -0.82 -16.67 -2.02
N ASN A 122 -2.14 -16.74 -2.24
CA ASN A 122 -3.20 -16.73 -1.23
C ASN A 122 -3.85 -18.13 -1.04
N THR A 123 -3.05 -19.21 -1.11
CA THR A 123 -3.52 -20.60 -0.94
C THR A 123 -4.34 -20.76 0.34
N ARG A 124 -5.63 -21.10 0.22
CA ARG A 124 -6.66 -21.00 1.29
C ARG A 124 -6.52 -21.96 2.49
N ALA A 125 -5.40 -22.66 2.65
CA ALA A 125 -5.17 -23.60 3.73
C ALA A 125 -4.89 -22.87 5.07
N THR A 126 -5.97 -22.55 5.81
CA THR A 126 -5.94 -21.91 7.15
C THR A 126 -5.69 -20.39 7.11
N PHE A 127 -5.93 -19.73 8.25
CA PHE A 127 -6.27 -18.30 8.52
C PHE A 127 -5.45 -17.13 7.89
N GLY A 128 -4.94 -17.25 6.65
CA GLY A 128 -4.32 -16.15 5.88
C GLY A 128 -2.89 -15.82 6.29
N LEU A 129 -2.26 -16.68 7.09
CA LEU A 129 -1.10 -16.28 7.89
C LEU A 129 0.29 -16.55 7.26
N GLU A 130 0.50 -17.18 6.09
CA GLU A 130 1.85 -17.16 5.44
C GLU A 130 1.87 -16.61 4.01
N VAL A 131 1.34 -15.41 3.92
CA VAL A 131 1.50 -14.51 2.78
C VAL A 131 2.38 -13.35 3.25
N PRO A 132 3.62 -13.17 2.76
CA PRO A 132 4.45 -12.09 3.26
C PRO A 132 3.86 -10.75 2.83
N ALA A 133 3.46 -9.92 3.79
CA ALA A 133 2.78 -8.66 3.53
C ALA A 133 3.72 -7.63 2.90
N TYR A 134 5.04 -7.73 3.06
CA TYR A 134 6.01 -6.99 2.26
C TYR A 134 6.48 -7.82 1.06
N GLN A 135 6.30 -7.29 -0.16
CA GLN A 135 6.69 -7.99 -1.39
C GLN A 135 7.67 -7.17 -2.24
N LEU A 136 8.85 -7.72 -2.55
CA LEU A 136 9.80 -7.11 -3.48
C LEU A 136 9.83 -7.85 -4.82
N LEU A 137 9.37 -7.20 -5.89
CA LEU A 137 9.50 -7.71 -7.27
C LEU A 137 10.90 -7.38 -7.82
N LEU A 138 11.55 -8.36 -8.44
CA LEU A 138 12.83 -8.20 -9.12
C LEU A 138 12.67 -8.36 -10.64
N GLY A 139 12.83 -7.27 -11.37
CA GLY A 139 12.79 -7.27 -12.83
C GLY A 139 11.92 -6.15 -13.40
N ASP A 140 12.13 -5.87 -14.68
CA ASP A 140 11.38 -4.88 -15.43
C ASP A 140 9.96 -5.38 -15.81
N LEU A 141 9.15 -4.53 -16.44
CA LEU A 141 7.72 -4.81 -16.68
C LEU A 141 7.45 -5.98 -17.64
N ASP A 142 8.42 -6.35 -18.49
CA ASP A 142 8.35 -7.53 -19.36
C ASP A 142 8.89 -8.82 -18.71
N GLU A 143 9.71 -8.67 -17.66
CA GLU A 143 10.19 -9.79 -16.83
C GLU A 143 9.14 -10.19 -15.78
N LEU A 144 8.53 -9.19 -15.13
CA LEU A 144 7.41 -9.33 -14.19
C LEU A 144 6.33 -8.29 -14.52
N PRO A 145 5.12 -8.69 -14.97
CA PRO A 145 4.07 -7.76 -15.39
C PRO A 145 3.67 -6.71 -14.34
N LEU A 146 3.15 -5.58 -14.82
CA LEU A 146 2.52 -4.58 -13.95
C LEU A 146 1.29 -5.15 -13.21
N SER A 147 0.51 -6.02 -13.86
CA SER A 147 -0.68 -6.65 -13.29
C SER A 147 -0.39 -7.40 -11.97
N VAL A 148 0.78 -8.05 -11.87
CA VAL A 148 1.23 -8.72 -10.64
C VAL A 148 1.43 -7.71 -9.52
N GLN A 149 2.11 -6.59 -9.78
CA GLN A 149 2.32 -5.54 -8.79
C GLN A 149 1.00 -4.90 -8.34
N GLN A 150 0.07 -4.66 -9.28
CA GLN A 150 -1.26 -4.11 -9.00
C GLN A 150 -2.20 -5.09 -8.31
N ALA A 151 -2.02 -6.40 -8.48
CA ALA A 151 -2.78 -7.41 -7.76
C ALA A 151 -2.28 -7.59 -6.32
N LEU A 152 -0.96 -7.56 -6.12
CA LEU A 152 -0.33 -7.70 -4.79
C LEU A 152 -0.52 -6.46 -3.91
N CYS A 153 -0.57 -5.24 -4.48
CA CYS A 153 -0.68 -4.02 -3.68
C CYS A 153 -2.08 -3.76 -3.09
N ILE A 154 -3.05 -4.67 -3.25
CA ILE A 154 -4.42 -4.54 -2.70
C ILE A 154 -4.48 -4.94 -1.22
N ASP A 155 -3.73 -5.97 -0.85
CA ASP A 155 -3.60 -6.55 0.49
C ASP A 155 -2.13 -6.54 0.99
N GLY A 156 -1.18 -6.09 0.17
CA GLY A 156 0.25 -6.07 0.45
C GLY A 156 0.97 -4.74 0.23
N TYR A 157 2.16 -4.65 0.80
CA TYR A 157 3.14 -3.57 0.67
C TYR A 157 4.14 -3.93 -0.44
N THR A 158 3.75 -3.67 -1.69
CA THR A 158 4.48 -4.15 -2.86
C THR A 158 5.44 -3.09 -3.45
N GLY A 159 6.74 -3.39 -3.49
CA GLY A 159 7.77 -2.60 -4.18
C GLY A 159 8.45 -3.37 -5.33
N ARG A 160 9.24 -2.67 -6.15
CA ARG A 160 9.95 -3.27 -7.31
C ARG A 160 11.38 -2.72 -7.47
N LEU A 161 12.32 -3.59 -7.84
CA LEU A 161 13.62 -3.22 -8.40
C LEU A 161 13.73 -3.70 -9.86
N ALA A 162 13.83 -2.75 -10.78
CA ALA A 162 14.03 -2.98 -12.19
C ALA A 162 15.25 -2.17 -12.64
N PHE A 163 16.40 -2.81 -12.88
CA PHE A 163 17.58 -2.13 -13.43
C PHE A 163 18.10 -2.86 -14.66
N ASP A 164 18.50 -2.08 -15.67
CA ASP A 164 19.06 -2.63 -16.92
C ASP A 164 20.52 -3.11 -16.76
N GLN A 165 21.15 -2.84 -15.61
CA GLN A 165 22.50 -3.29 -15.24
C GLN A 165 22.49 -3.99 -13.89
N ASP A 166 23.21 -5.11 -13.79
CA ASP A 166 23.27 -5.95 -12.58
C ASP A 166 23.86 -5.23 -11.36
N ASP A 167 24.93 -4.44 -11.55
CA ASP A 167 25.61 -3.76 -10.45
C ASP A 167 24.73 -2.69 -9.77
N HIS A 168 23.67 -2.23 -10.43
CA HIS A 168 22.69 -1.34 -9.82
C HIS A 168 21.81 -2.05 -8.77
N TYR A 169 21.55 -3.36 -8.92
CA TYR A 169 20.88 -4.15 -7.87
C TYR A 169 21.77 -4.28 -6.62
N ARG A 170 23.08 -4.53 -6.83
CA ARG A 170 24.07 -4.58 -5.74
C ARG A 170 24.17 -3.22 -5.04
N ALA A 171 24.42 -2.15 -5.80
CA ALA A 171 24.55 -0.79 -5.28
C ALA A 171 23.28 -0.32 -4.54
N TYR A 172 22.09 -0.70 -5.01
CA TYR A 172 20.85 -0.44 -4.28
C TYR A 172 20.79 -1.19 -2.94
N ALA A 173 21.04 -2.50 -2.95
CA ALA A 173 21.03 -3.32 -1.73
C ALA A 173 22.07 -2.82 -0.70
N GLU A 174 23.31 -2.58 -1.14
CA GLU A 174 24.39 -2.02 -0.31
C GLU A 174 24.03 -0.65 0.25
N LYS A 175 23.38 0.24 -0.53
CA LYS A 175 22.88 1.53 -0.05
C LYS A 175 21.82 1.37 1.04
N VAL A 176 20.83 0.48 0.87
CA VAL A 176 19.80 0.24 1.90
C VAL A 176 20.44 -0.24 3.20
N LEU A 177 21.33 -1.24 3.12
CA LEU A 177 22.03 -1.77 4.30
C LEU A 177 22.92 -0.72 4.97
N ARG A 178 23.65 0.10 4.18
CA ARG A 178 24.48 1.21 4.67
C ARG A 178 23.68 2.20 5.52
N TRP A 179 22.48 2.56 5.07
CA TRP A 179 21.59 3.49 5.77
C TRP A 179 20.86 2.89 6.97
N GLU A 180 20.63 1.57 6.99
CA GLU A 180 20.14 0.87 8.19
C GLU A 180 21.23 0.76 9.27
N ASP A 181 22.48 0.46 8.88
CA ASP A 181 23.60 0.27 9.80
C ASP A 181 24.13 1.60 10.36
N ARG A 182 24.01 2.68 9.58
CA ARG A 182 24.45 4.03 9.93
C ARG A 182 23.37 5.05 9.52
N PRO A 183 22.28 5.15 10.31
CA PRO A 183 21.27 6.18 10.09
C PRO A 183 21.85 7.59 10.32
N ALA A 184 21.21 8.60 9.73
CA ALA A 184 21.57 9.99 9.94
C ALA A 184 21.32 10.41 11.40
N ASN A 185 22.14 11.33 11.91
CA ASN A 185 22.06 11.81 13.29
C ASN A 185 20.97 12.89 13.50
N VAL A 186 19.78 12.67 12.91
CA VAL A 186 18.61 13.57 13.00
C VAL A 186 17.36 12.76 13.35
N GLU A 187 16.45 13.35 14.12
CA GLU A 187 15.24 12.66 14.64
C GLU A 187 13.99 12.91 13.78
N SER A 188 14.06 13.86 12.85
CA SER A 188 12.96 14.27 11.96
C SER A 188 13.52 14.58 10.57
N PRO A 189 12.82 14.24 9.47
CA PRO A 189 13.27 14.52 8.11
C PRO A 189 12.81 15.90 7.59
N ASP A 190 13.30 16.28 6.42
CA ASP A 190 12.69 17.34 5.61
C ASP A 190 11.44 16.81 4.90
N SER A 191 10.45 17.69 4.74
CA SER A 191 9.30 17.48 3.87
C SER A 191 9.23 18.62 2.86
N LEU A 192 9.60 18.35 1.61
CA LEU A 192 9.67 19.36 0.54
C LEU A 192 8.53 19.16 -0.46
N TYR A 193 7.83 20.26 -0.79
CA TYR A 193 6.77 20.29 -1.79
C TYR A 193 7.26 21.10 -3.00
N PHE A 194 7.59 20.44 -4.11
CA PHE A 194 8.12 21.07 -5.33
C PHE A 194 7.09 21.09 -6.46
N THR A 195 6.80 22.24 -7.06
CA THR A 195 5.87 22.32 -8.21
C THR A 195 6.49 23.00 -9.43
N VAL A 196 6.46 22.32 -10.58
CA VAL A 196 6.84 22.92 -11.86
C VAL A 196 5.73 23.87 -12.33
N HIS A 197 5.97 25.17 -12.31
CA HIS A 197 5.00 26.18 -12.75
C HIS A 197 5.10 26.50 -14.27
N ASP A 198 5.01 25.48 -15.13
CA ASP A 198 5.14 25.59 -16.60
C ASP A 198 4.03 26.41 -17.33
N LYS A 199 3.09 26.99 -16.57
CA LYS A 199 1.91 27.74 -17.03
C LYS A 199 0.89 26.92 -17.84
N THR A 200 0.91 25.60 -17.79
CA THR A 200 -0.20 24.75 -18.30
C THR A 200 -1.38 24.68 -17.32
N ALA A 201 -2.48 24.07 -17.73
CA ALA A 201 -3.65 23.87 -16.87
C ALA A 201 -3.41 22.77 -15.80
N ALA A 202 -2.70 21.70 -16.16
CA ALA A 202 -2.46 20.55 -15.28
C ALA A 202 -1.60 20.90 -14.08
N THR A 203 -0.44 21.55 -14.29
CA THR A 203 0.44 21.99 -13.20
C THR A 203 -0.22 23.02 -12.29
N ARG A 204 -1.04 23.93 -12.85
CA ARG A 204 -1.89 24.84 -12.06
C ARG A 204 -2.92 24.10 -11.21
N ALA A 205 -3.52 23.03 -11.72
CA ALA A 205 -4.46 22.22 -10.96
C ALA A 205 -3.76 21.45 -9.83
N GLY A 206 -2.66 20.75 -10.12
CA GLY A 206 -1.84 20.08 -9.11
C GLY A 206 -1.28 21.04 -8.05
N TYR A 207 -0.87 22.26 -8.43
CA TYR A 207 -0.51 23.27 -7.44
C TYR A 207 -1.69 23.67 -6.55
N ARG A 208 -2.80 24.07 -7.17
CA ARG A 208 -3.91 24.77 -6.51
C ARG A 208 -4.75 23.84 -5.62
N GLU A 209 -4.96 22.60 -6.08
CA GLU A 209 -5.87 21.62 -5.49
C GLU A 209 -5.17 20.44 -4.78
N LEU A 210 -3.85 20.29 -4.91
CA LEU A 210 -3.08 19.22 -4.24
C LEU A 210 -1.92 19.79 -3.40
N MET A 211 -0.93 20.43 -4.01
CA MET A 211 0.30 20.83 -3.32
C MET A 211 0.10 21.90 -2.26
N ARG A 212 -0.48 23.05 -2.64
CA ARG A 212 -0.74 24.18 -1.72
C ARG A 212 -1.68 23.80 -0.56
N PRO A 213 -2.86 23.18 -0.78
CA PRO A 213 -3.74 22.77 0.32
C PRO A 213 -3.18 21.58 1.13
N GLY A 214 -2.47 20.64 0.50
CA GLY A 214 -1.76 19.57 1.21
C GLY A 214 -0.67 20.10 2.15
N LEU A 215 0.11 21.09 1.71
CA LEU A 215 1.09 21.79 2.54
C LEU A 215 0.44 22.61 3.67
N ALA A 216 -0.71 23.22 3.44
CA ALA A 216 -1.45 23.93 4.48
C ALA A 216 -1.92 22.97 5.59
N MET A 217 -2.46 21.81 5.21
CA MET A 217 -2.87 20.77 6.14
C MET A 217 -1.66 20.10 6.84
N ALA A 218 -0.53 19.91 6.15
CA ALA A 218 0.72 19.45 6.76
C ALA A 218 1.21 20.39 7.87
N LYS A 219 1.10 21.72 7.67
CA LYS A 219 1.41 22.74 8.68
C LYS A 219 0.48 22.62 9.88
N GLU A 220 -0.84 22.55 9.67
CA GLU A 220 -1.84 22.34 10.74
C GLU A 220 -1.57 21.08 11.57
N TYR A 221 -1.18 19.96 10.93
CA TYR A 221 -0.84 18.73 11.63
C TYR A 221 0.51 18.81 12.35
N ARG A 222 1.52 19.49 11.80
CA ARG A 222 2.82 19.73 12.45
C ARG A 222 2.64 20.59 13.71
N ASP A 223 1.86 21.65 13.61
CA ASP A 223 1.61 22.59 14.71
C ASP A 223 0.78 21.94 15.85
N ARG A 224 0.12 20.80 15.56
CA ARG A 224 -0.50 19.88 16.55
C ARG A 224 0.40 18.72 17.02
N GLY A 225 1.67 18.67 16.61
CA GLY A 225 2.60 17.59 16.94
C GLY A 225 2.26 16.24 16.29
N LYS A 226 1.59 16.25 15.12
CA LYS A 226 1.13 15.05 14.39
C LYS A 226 1.78 14.85 13.01
N TYR A 227 2.73 15.71 12.64
CA TYR A 227 3.52 15.64 11.41
C TYR A 227 4.98 16.01 11.75
N PRO A 228 5.86 15.04 12.07
CA PRO A 228 7.19 15.31 12.66
C PRO A 228 8.25 15.61 11.58
N ALA A 229 8.09 16.68 10.81
CA ALA A 229 9.13 17.17 9.89
C ALA A 229 9.92 18.31 10.53
N GLU A 230 11.25 18.32 10.35
CA GLU A 230 12.12 19.42 10.80
C GLU A 230 11.87 20.66 9.95
N ARG A 231 11.98 20.52 8.62
CA ARG A 231 11.63 21.55 7.63
C ARG A 231 10.42 21.11 6.82
N LEU A 232 9.51 22.06 6.56
CA LEU A 232 8.28 21.85 5.80
C LEU A 232 8.12 23.00 4.80
N GLU A 233 8.61 22.80 3.59
CA GLU A 233 8.93 23.89 2.64
C GLU A 233 8.18 23.76 1.30
N GLU A 234 7.99 24.90 0.63
CA GLU A 234 7.39 25.02 -0.70
C GLU A 234 8.45 25.54 -1.68
N HIS A 235 8.66 24.85 -2.78
CA HIS A 235 9.67 25.14 -3.79
C HIS A 235 9.11 25.05 -5.22
N GLY A 236 9.84 25.61 -6.18
CA GLY A 236 9.43 25.79 -7.57
C GLY A 236 9.16 27.26 -7.87
N ASP A 237 10.03 27.89 -8.66
CA ASP A 237 9.83 29.25 -9.15
C ASP A 237 8.51 29.39 -9.93
N LYS A 238 7.70 30.38 -9.54
CA LYS A 238 6.32 30.60 -10.00
C LYS A 238 6.22 31.41 -11.30
N ILE A 239 7.36 31.84 -11.85
CA ILE A 239 7.50 32.71 -13.02
C ILE A 239 8.33 32.01 -14.10
N ILE A 240 9.46 31.37 -13.76
CA ILE A 240 10.36 30.66 -14.68
C ILE A 240 10.85 29.36 -14.01
N PRO A 241 10.23 28.19 -14.28
CA PRO A 241 10.66 26.92 -13.69
C PRO A 241 12.12 26.61 -14.00
N SER A 242 12.88 26.14 -13.00
CA SER A 242 14.32 25.89 -13.12
C SER A 242 14.71 24.47 -12.67
N PRO A 243 15.23 23.61 -13.57
CA PRO A 243 15.83 22.34 -13.17
C PRO A 243 16.93 22.50 -12.12
N ASP A 244 17.74 23.57 -12.23
CA ASP A 244 18.82 23.86 -11.29
C ASP A 244 18.32 24.14 -9.87
N GLU A 245 17.09 24.65 -9.69
CA GLU A 245 16.47 24.78 -8.37
C GLU A 245 16.37 23.40 -7.70
N LEU A 246 15.74 22.43 -8.38
CA LEU A 246 15.59 21.09 -7.83
C LEU A 246 16.93 20.37 -7.70
N LEU A 247 17.82 20.47 -8.69
CA LEU A 247 19.17 19.90 -8.66
C LEU A 247 20.10 20.50 -7.58
N ARG A 248 19.71 21.61 -6.94
CA ARG A 248 20.33 22.12 -5.70
C ARG A 248 19.62 21.62 -4.45
N LEU A 249 18.29 21.57 -4.44
CA LEU A 249 17.51 21.08 -3.29
C LEU A 249 17.77 19.61 -2.96
N VAL A 250 17.88 18.75 -3.98
CA VAL A 250 18.19 17.31 -3.80
C VAL A 250 19.62 17.05 -3.29
N LYS A 251 20.51 18.04 -3.28
CA LYS A 251 21.90 17.89 -2.78
C LYS A 251 22.04 18.18 -1.28
N ARG A 252 20.93 18.41 -0.56
CA ARG A 252 20.93 18.52 0.90
C ARG A 252 21.35 17.19 1.54
N ASP A 253 22.36 17.24 2.40
CA ASP A 253 22.79 16.11 3.23
C ASP A 253 21.84 15.96 4.43
N HIS A 254 20.61 15.53 4.14
CA HIS A 254 19.55 15.37 5.13
C HIS A 254 18.48 14.38 4.62
N PRO A 255 18.01 13.42 5.44
CA PRO A 255 16.84 12.61 5.11
C PRO A 255 15.65 13.49 4.73
N THR A 256 15.12 13.25 3.54
CA THR A 256 14.14 14.15 2.90
C THR A 256 13.05 13.34 2.22
N VAL A 257 11.78 13.72 2.45
CA VAL A 257 10.64 13.31 1.63
C VAL A 257 10.34 14.45 0.65
N LEU A 258 10.66 14.24 -0.62
CA LEU A 258 10.32 15.17 -1.70
C LEU A 258 9.01 14.74 -2.33
N PHE A 259 7.95 15.53 -2.18
CA PHE A 259 6.75 15.42 -3.03
C PHE A 259 6.82 16.44 -4.16
N SER A 260 6.53 16.00 -5.38
CA SER A 260 6.74 16.80 -6.58
C SER A 260 5.63 16.63 -7.61
N VAL A 261 5.32 17.73 -8.31
CA VAL A 261 4.31 17.78 -9.38
C VAL A 261 4.91 18.41 -10.64
N SER A 262 4.78 17.70 -11.76
CA SER A 262 5.27 18.11 -13.08
C SER A 262 4.51 17.38 -14.21
N HIS A 263 4.85 17.65 -15.47
CA HIS A 263 4.60 16.67 -16.53
C HIS A 263 5.79 15.71 -16.60
N GLY A 264 5.55 14.46 -16.95
CA GLY A 264 6.60 13.60 -17.49
C GLY A 264 6.71 13.78 -19.00
N ASP A 265 7.91 13.67 -19.55
CA ASP A 265 8.14 13.66 -21.00
C ASP A 265 7.35 12.50 -21.64
N GLY A 266 6.45 12.84 -22.56
CA GLY A 266 5.82 11.90 -23.49
C GLY A 266 6.56 11.85 -24.84
N PRO A 267 5.97 11.22 -25.87
CA PRO A 267 6.58 11.11 -27.19
C PRO A 267 6.83 12.48 -27.84
N PRO A 268 7.94 12.65 -28.59
CA PRO A 268 8.14 13.79 -29.48
C PRO A 268 7.02 13.89 -30.52
N ARG A 269 6.84 15.07 -31.13
CA ARG A 269 5.80 15.27 -32.18
C ARG A 269 5.98 14.41 -33.43
N GLY A 270 7.18 13.89 -33.68
CA GLY A 270 7.47 12.91 -34.74
C GLY A 270 7.36 11.44 -34.28
N GLY A 271 6.96 11.20 -33.03
CA GLY A 271 7.16 9.94 -32.32
C GLY A 271 8.61 9.76 -31.85
N TRP A 272 8.87 8.65 -31.16
CA TRP A 272 10.22 8.19 -30.85
C TRP A 272 10.89 7.58 -32.09
N MET A 273 12.18 7.85 -32.28
CA MET A 273 13.01 7.29 -33.37
C MET A 273 13.29 5.80 -33.14
N SER A 274 13.46 5.40 -31.87
CA SER A 274 13.61 4.00 -31.46
C SER A 274 12.98 3.72 -30.10
N ALA A 275 12.73 2.45 -29.80
CA ALA A 275 12.28 2.02 -28.48
C ALA A 275 13.35 2.22 -27.39
N GLU A 276 14.61 2.39 -27.76
CA GLU A 276 15.70 2.73 -26.83
C GLU A 276 15.64 4.20 -26.42
N GLU A 277 15.42 5.11 -27.38
CA GLU A 277 15.16 6.53 -27.09
C GLU A 277 13.93 6.69 -26.19
N GLN A 278 12.87 5.92 -26.44
CA GLN A 278 11.67 5.88 -25.61
C GLN A 278 11.98 5.43 -24.17
N ARG A 279 12.72 4.33 -23.98
CA ARG A 279 13.09 3.83 -22.64
C ARG A 279 13.97 4.82 -21.86
N HIS A 280 14.85 5.53 -22.55
CA HIS A 280 15.79 6.50 -21.96
C HIS A 280 15.13 7.86 -21.64
N GLY A 281 14.21 8.31 -22.51
CA GLY A 281 13.62 9.66 -22.45
C GLY A 281 12.23 9.76 -21.80
N GLN A 282 11.38 8.74 -21.90
CA GLN A 282 9.98 8.86 -21.47
C GLN A 282 9.85 8.84 -19.93
N GLY A 283 8.98 9.68 -19.40
CA GLY A 283 8.79 9.86 -17.95
C GLY A 283 9.81 10.81 -17.28
N ALA A 284 10.77 11.37 -18.02
CA ALA A 284 11.69 12.38 -17.50
C ALA A 284 10.94 13.63 -16.99
N MET A 285 11.38 14.23 -15.88
CA MET A 285 10.66 15.31 -15.21
C MET A 285 10.74 16.61 -16.03
N SER A 286 9.62 17.02 -16.61
CA SER A 286 9.57 18.11 -17.58
C SER A 286 9.36 19.47 -16.93
N PHE A 287 10.19 20.46 -17.28
CA PHE A 287 10.07 21.86 -16.84
C PHE A 287 9.47 22.74 -17.95
N GLY A 288 8.68 22.13 -18.84
CA GLY A 288 7.97 22.82 -19.93
C GLY A 288 8.91 23.26 -21.04
N ARG A 289 9.10 24.58 -21.18
CA ARG A 289 10.04 25.16 -22.16
C ARG A 289 11.41 25.44 -21.57
N ASP A 290 11.50 25.52 -20.25
CA ASP A 290 12.63 26.05 -19.50
C ASP A 290 13.63 24.93 -19.10
N GLY A 291 13.33 23.67 -19.43
CA GLY A 291 14.24 22.53 -19.32
C GLY A 291 13.53 21.21 -19.00
N LYS A 292 14.29 20.25 -18.48
CA LYS A 292 13.83 19.00 -17.87
C LYS A 292 14.95 18.37 -17.03
N ILE A 293 14.65 17.30 -16.30
CA ILE A 293 15.62 16.42 -15.63
C ILE A 293 15.41 15.00 -16.17
N ARG A 294 16.39 14.51 -16.94
CA ARG A 294 16.51 13.14 -17.44
C ARG A 294 17.41 12.30 -16.53
N VAL A 295 17.56 11.02 -16.90
CA VAL A 295 18.61 10.12 -16.41
C VAL A 295 20.01 10.75 -16.47
N ASP A 296 20.37 11.41 -17.57
CA ASP A 296 21.71 11.99 -17.77
C ASP A 296 21.98 13.24 -16.92
N ASP A 297 20.93 13.88 -16.40
CA ASP A 297 21.01 15.07 -15.54
C ASP A 297 21.19 14.71 -14.04
N VAL A 298 21.12 13.41 -13.69
CA VAL A 298 21.32 12.93 -12.32
C VAL A 298 22.83 12.80 -12.01
N PRO A 299 23.37 13.53 -11.02
CA PRO A 299 24.78 13.45 -10.66
C PRO A 299 25.16 12.08 -10.06
N ASP A 300 26.44 11.73 -10.15
CA ASP A 300 27.02 10.53 -9.50
C ASP A 300 27.24 10.72 -7.99
N GLY A 301 27.05 11.94 -7.49
CA GLY A 301 27.04 12.28 -6.06
C GLY A 301 25.62 12.42 -5.49
N ALA A 302 25.51 13.12 -4.36
CA ALA A 302 24.27 13.25 -3.59
C ALA A 302 23.02 13.65 -4.42
N PHE A 303 21.95 12.87 -4.26
CA PHE A 303 20.62 13.15 -4.82
C PHE A 303 19.57 12.54 -3.88
N LEU A 304 18.97 13.35 -2.99
CA LEU A 304 18.11 12.88 -1.88
C LEU A 304 18.76 11.74 -1.08
N PRO A 305 19.99 11.91 -0.54
CA PRO A 305 20.70 10.86 0.18
C PRO A 305 19.85 10.30 1.34
N GLY A 306 19.53 9.01 1.28
CA GLY A 306 18.68 8.34 2.28
C GLY A 306 17.19 8.73 2.23
N GLY A 307 16.78 9.59 1.30
CA GLY A 307 15.42 10.13 1.21
C GLY A 307 14.42 9.26 0.45
N VAL A 308 13.24 9.82 0.20
CA VAL A 308 12.19 9.24 -0.64
C VAL A 308 11.68 10.31 -1.61
N TRP A 309 11.54 9.96 -2.89
CA TRP A 309 10.97 10.85 -3.92
C TRP A 309 9.57 10.37 -4.33
N PHE A 310 8.56 11.18 -4.08
CA PHE A 310 7.17 11.01 -4.50
C PHE A 310 6.90 11.96 -5.69
N MET A 311 6.56 11.43 -6.87
CA MET A 311 6.46 12.20 -8.11
C MET A 311 5.14 11.96 -8.86
N LEU A 312 4.28 12.99 -8.88
CA LEU A 312 3.14 13.07 -9.80
C LEU A 312 3.63 13.59 -11.16
N ALA A 313 3.75 12.67 -12.11
CA ALA A 313 4.11 12.91 -13.51
C ALA A 313 3.71 11.70 -14.37
N CYS A 314 3.13 11.92 -15.56
CA CYS A 314 2.84 10.84 -16.52
C CYS A 314 4.08 10.03 -16.84
N TYR A 315 3.97 8.70 -16.85
CA TYR A 315 5.08 7.77 -17.07
C TYR A 315 6.27 7.88 -16.08
N GLY A 316 6.13 8.65 -15.00
CA GLY A 316 7.24 9.00 -14.09
C GLY A 316 7.88 7.82 -13.37
N ALA A 317 7.12 6.75 -13.13
CA ALA A 317 7.64 5.46 -12.68
C ALA A 317 7.87 4.48 -13.85
N GLY A 318 7.08 4.54 -14.92
CA GLY A 318 7.23 3.67 -16.08
C GLY A 318 6.09 3.74 -17.10
N THR A 319 6.18 2.89 -18.11
CA THR A 319 5.25 2.80 -19.23
C THR A 319 4.77 1.34 -19.39
N PRO A 320 3.46 1.06 -19.24
CA PRO A 320 2.92 -0.29 -19.41
C PRO A 320 2.84 -0.70 -20.88
N GLU A 321 2.53 -1.98 -21.12
CA GLU A 321 2.34 -2.53 -22.47
C GLU A 321 1.05 -1.99 -23.13
N GLN A 322 0.04 -1.68 -22.32
CA GLN A 322 -1.23 -1.12 -22.75
C GLN A 322 -1.69 -0.07 -21.72
N SER A 323 -2.29 1.03 -22.20
CA SER A 323 -2.82 2.05 -21.28
C SER A 323 -4.17 1.63 -20.70
N ALA A 324 -4.31 1.75 -19.38
CA ALA A 324 -5.56 1.48 -18.67
C ALA A 324 -6.69 2.46 -19.05
N TYR A 325 -6.36 3.60 -19.67
CA TYR A 325 -7.30 4.65 -20.08
C TYR A 325 -7.74 4.52 -21.55
N ALA A 326 -7.09 3.66 -22.35
CA ALA A 326 -7.24 3.65 -23.81
C ALA A 326 -8.66 3.36 -24.34
N HIS A 327 -9.47 2.61 -23.60
CA HIS A 327 -10.87 2.35 -23.93
C HIS A 327 -11.81 3.38 -23.29
N TRP A 328 -11.57 3.77 -22.05
CA TRP A 328 -12.34 4.83 -21.37
C TRP A 328 -12.28 6.18 -22.10
N LEU A 329 -11.11 6.60 -22.60
CA LEU A 329 -10.97 7.83 -23.39
C LEU A 329 -11.80 7.79 -24.68
N ARG A 330 -11.88 6.63 -25.36
CA ARG A 330 -12.74 6.45 -26.55
C ARG A 330 -14.22 6.45 -26.18
N ASN A 331 -14.60 5.83 -25.08
CA ASN A 331 -15.99 5.86 -24.57
C ASN A 331 -16.43 7.29 -24.19
N LEU A 332 -15.59 8.04 -23.47
CA LEU A 332 -15.83 9.45 -23.13
C LEU A 332 -15.87 10.34 -24.38
N GLN A 333 -15.09 10.05 -25.41
CA GLN A 333 -15.11 10.78 -26.69
C GLN A 333 -16.43 10.51 -27.45
N ALA A 334 -16.86 9.25 -27.53
CA ALA A 334 -18.14 8.86 -28.13
C ALA A 334 -19.35 9.46 -27.38
N ALA A 335 -19.26 9.59 -26.05
CA ALA A 335 -20.24 10.28 -25.22
C ALA A 335 -20.18 11.83 -25.32
N GLY A 336 -19.26 12.40 -26.09
CA GLY A 336 -19.06 13.85 -26.22
C GLY A 336 -18.46 14.55 -24.98
N GLN A 337 -18.06 13.78 -23.97
CA GLN A 337 -17.49 14.25 -22.71
C GLN A 337 -15.98 14.53 -22.83
N PHE A 338 -15.26 13.80 -23.69
CA PHE A 338 -13.86 14.09 -24.04
C PHE A 338 -13.76 14.75 -25.42
N ARG A 339 -13.23 15.98 -25.47
CA ARG A 339 -13.05 16.77 -26.71
C ARG A 339 -11.61 16.72 -27.27
N GLY A 340 -10.74 15.89 -26.70
CA GLY A 340 -9.38 15.69 -27.20
C GLY A 340 -9.32 14.64 -28.32
N GLN A 341 -8.09 14.42 -28.81
CA GLN A 341 -7.73 13.25 -29.62
C GLN A 341 -7.18 12.18 -28.68
N VAL A 342 -7.48 10.90 -28.93
CA VAL A 342 -7.02 9.80 -28.06
C VAL A 342 -5.64 9.31 -28.49
N GLU A 343 -5.37 9.35 -29.79
CA GLU A 343 -4.18 8.81 -30.44
C GLU A 343 -2.89 9.50 -29.95
N PRO A 344 -2.80 10.85 -29.81
CA PRO A 344 -1.60 11.50 -29.28
C PRO A 344 -1.40 11.27 -27.78
N VAL A 345 -2.48 10.95 -27.05
CA VAL A 345 -2.44 10.63 -25.62
C VAL A 345 -1.93 9.21 -25.39
N LEU A 346 -2.22 8.28 -26.31
CA LEU A 346 -1.74 6.90 -26.28
C LEU A 346 -0.41 6.67 -27.00
N ALA A 347 0.10 7.65 -27.75
CA ALA A 347 1.35 7.53 -28.51
C ALA A 347 2.61 7.33 -27.63
N GLY A 348 2.50 7.42 -26.31
CA GLY A 348 3.55 7.05 -25.35
C GLY A 348 3.59 5.55 -25.02
N ILE A 349 2.61 4.75 -25.40
CA ILE A 349 2.62 3.29 -25.19
C ILE A 349 3.62 2.64 -26.18
N PRO A 350 4.33 1.54 -25.81
CA PRO A 350 5.25 0.86 -26.72
C PRO A 350 4.54 0.36 -27.99
N ARG A 351 5.29 0.22 -29.10
CA ARG A 351 4.75 -0.34 -30.34
C ARG A 351 4.59 -1.86 -30.18
N ALA A 352 3.75 -2.48 -31.02
CA ALA A 352 3.62 -3.94 -31.03
C ALA A 352 4.98 -4.61 -31.30
N GLY A 353 5.49 -5.36 -30.31
CA GLY A 353 6.82 -5.99 -30.35
C GLY A 353 7.88 -5.29 -29.48
N ASP A 354 7.68 -4.04 -29.09
CA ASP A 354 8.51 -3.34 -28.10
C ASP A 354 8.09 -3.71 -26.67
N ARG A 355 9.04 -3.69 -25.72
CA ARG A 355 8.79 -4.07 -24.32
C ARG A 355 8.28 -2.89 -23.47
N PRO A 356 7.35 -3.12 -22.51
CA PRO A 356 7.07 -2.18 -21.42
C PRO A 356 8.29 -2.01 -20.52
N PHE A 357 8.34 -0.90 -19.76
CA PHE A 357 9.53 -0.56 -18.96
C PHE A 357 9.25 0.35 -17.76
N ILE A 358 10.01 0.16 -16.68
CA ILE A 358 10.26 1.16 -15.63
C ILE A 358 11.16 2.28 -16.19
N ALA A 359 10.83 3.53 -15.92
CA ALA A 359 11.45 4.71 -16.53
C ALA A 359 12.93 4.90 -16.12
N ALA A 360 13.76 5.44 -17.02
CA ALA A 360 15.20 5.58 -16.75
C ALA A 360 15.55 6.52 -15.58
N LEU A 361 14.74 7.55 -15.31
CA LEU A 361 14.96 8.49 -14.21
C LEU A 361 14.89 7.81 -12.81
N PRO A 362 13.80 7.13 -12.41
CA PRO A 362 13.77 6.39 -11.15
C PRO A 362 14.85 5.31 -11.07
N LYS A 363 15.15 4.61 -12.17
CA LYS A 363 16.27 3.64 -12.23
C LYS A 363 17.60 4.30 -11.83
N ARG A 364 17.94 5.46 -12.39
CA ARG A 364 19.23 6.14 -12.15
C ARG A 364 19.36 6.76 -10.76
N VAL A 365 18.28 7.23 -10.14
CA VAL A 365 18.33 7.73 -8.75
C VAL A 365 18.34 6.59 -7.74
N LEU A 366 17.63 5.48 -8.00
CA LEU A 366 17.68 4.30 -7.14
C LEU A 366 19.02 3.56 -7.26
N ALA A 367 19.64 3.53 -8.45
CA ALA A 367 21.00 3.00 -8.64
C ALA A 367 22.10 3.86 -7.99
N ASN A 368 21.89 5.17 -7.82
CA ASN A 368 22.87 6.08 -7.22
C ASN A 368 23.20 5.67 -5.76
N PRO A 369 24.48 5.41 -5.41
CA PRO A 369 24.88 5.10 -4.04
C PRO A 369 24.54 6.20 -3.02
N GLU A 370 24.50 7.47 -3.42
CA GLU A 370 24.05 8.61 -2.60
C GLU A 370 22.66 9.12 -3.03
N GLY A 371 21.85 8.22 -3.59
CA GLY A 371 20.46 8.41 -4.00
C GLY A 371 19.42 8.23 -2.89
N PRO A 372 18.12 8.38 -3.20
CA PRO A 372 17.02 7.98 -2.32
C PRO A 372 16.98 6.47 -2.08
N LEU A 373 16.33 6.06 -1.00
CA LEU A 373 16.00 4.66 -0.71
C LEU A 373 14.79 4.16 -1.49
N ALA A 374 13.87 5.05 -1.86
CA ALA A 374 12.67 4.69 -2.60
C ALA A 374 12.17 5.82 -3.52
N PHE A 375 11.43 5.42 -4.56
CA PHE A 375 10.73 6.31 -5.47
C PHE A 375 9.28 5.85 -5.60
N ILE A 376 8.32 6.75 -5.40
CA ILE A 376 6.89 6.51 -5.57
C ILE A 376 6.43 7.36 -6.75
N GLY A 377 5.84 6.75 -7.77
CA GLY A 377 5.47 7.47 -8.98
C GLY A 377 4.35 6.81 -9.77
N HIS A 378 3.89 7.53 -10.78
CA HIS A 378 2.81 7.08 -11.66
C HIS A 378 3.35 6.24 -12.82
N ILE A 379 2.74 5.08 -13.07
CA ILE A 379 2.97 4.23 -14.25
C ILE A 379 1.81 4.46 -15.22
N ASP A 380 2.07 4.68 -16.52
CA ASP A 380 1.08 5.27 -17.46
C ASP A 380 0.73 6.76 -17.16
N LEU A 381 -0.27 7.28 -17.86
CA LEU A 381 -0.78 8.65 -17.81
C LEU A 381 -1.32 9.06 -16.43
N ALA A 382 -0.71 10.07 -15.80
CA ALA A 382 -1.17 10.64 -14.54
C ALA A 382 -2.22 11.73 -14.77
N TRP A 383 -3.39 11.58 -14.16
CA TRP A 383 -4.50 12.53 -14.26
C TRP A 383 -4.69 13.33 -12.95
N THR A 384 -5.76 14.12 -12.89
CA THR A 384 -6.18 14.81 -11.66
C THR A 384 -7.22 14.03 -10.85
N TYR A 385 -7.72 12.91 -11.38
CA TYR A 385 -8.82 12.12 -10.78
C TYR A 385 -8.49 11.58 -9.38
N SER A 386 -7.24 11.22 -9.10
CA SER A 386 -6.80 10.73 -7.79
C SER A 386 -6.95 11.77 -6.67
N PHE A 387 -6.98 13.06 -6.98
CA PHE A 387 -7.16 14.16 -6.01
C PHE A 387 -8.39 15.05 -6.24
N GLN A 388 -9.08 14.94 -7.38
CA GLN A 388 -10.28 15.71 -7.73
C GLN A 388 -11.48 14.80 -8.02
N GLU A 389 -12.59 15.04 -7.34
CA GLU A 389 -13.89 14.50 -7.77
C GLU A 389 -14.56 15.47 -8.77
N LEU A 390 -15.12 14.91 -9.84
CA LEU A 390 -15.77 15.67 -10.91
C LEU A 390 -17.31 15.64 -10.79
N ASP A 391 -17.86 14.61 -10.15
CA ASP A 391 -19.28 14.40 -9.96
C ASP A 391 -19.69 14.82 -8.53
N GLY A 392 -20.57 15.81 -8.41
CA GLY A 392 -21.00 16.38 -7.12
C GLY A 392 -20.27 17.65 -6.67
N GLY A 393 -19.27 18.11 -7.43
CA GLY A 393 -18.45 19.28 -7.11
C GLY A 393 -17.07 18.90 -6.57
N VAL A 394 -16.18 19.89 -6.41
CA VAL A 394 -14.76 19.65 -6.09
C VAL A 394 -14.56 19.27 -4.61
N GLN A 395 -14.92 18.04 -4.28
CA GLN A 395 -14.44 17.36 -3.07
C GLN A 395 -12.95 17.03 -3.27
N SER A 396 -12.10 17.45 -2.33
CA SER A 396 -10.65 17.25 -2.44
C SER A 396 -10.23 15.94 -1.78
N ARG A 397 -9.60 15.03 -2.53
CA ARG A 397 -9.11 13.74 -1.99
C ARG A 397 -7.64 13.80 -1.48
N ILE A 398 -7.12 15.01 -1.26
CA ILE A 398 -5.74 15.31 -0.78
C ILE A 398 -5.31 14.46 0.41
N GLY A 399 -6.24 14.14 1.32
CA GLY A 399 -5.95 13.38 2.55
C GLY A 399 -5.18 12.08 2.28
N ARG A 400 -5.43 11.40 1.15
CA ARG A 400 -4.71 10.19 0.73
C ARG A 400 -3.22 10.47 0.49
N PHE A 401 -2.91 11.54 -0.24
CA PHE A 401 -1.53 11.99 -0.53
C PHE A 401 -0.81 12.55 0.71
N LEU A 402 -1.52 13.27 1.57
CA LEU A 402 -0.95 13.72 2.85
C LEU A 402 -0.71 12.53 3.80
N GLY A 403 -1.53 11.49 3.72
CA GLY A 403 -1.33 10.20 4.41
C GLY A 403 0.05 9.62 4.10
N VAL A 404 0.35 9.41 2.81
CA VAL A 404 1.67 8.97 2.33
C VAL A 404 2.79 9.85 2.89
N GLN A 405 2.71 11.17 2.66
CA GLN A 405 3.71 12.13 3.15
C GLN A 405 3.93 12.05 4.67
N ARG A 406 2.85 11.97 5.45
CA ARG A 406 2.89 11.93 6.91
C ARG A 406 3.48 10.63 7.45
N MET A 407 3.19 9.49 6.83
CA MET A 407 3.75 8.20 7.22
C MET A 407 5.26 8.15 6.91
N LEU A 408 5.66 8.57 5.71
CA LEU A 408 7.08 8.69 5.35
C LEU A 408 7.84 9.62 6.32
N VAL A 409 7.29 10.81 6.60
CA VAL A 409 7.88 11.78 7.56
C VAL A 409 7.98 11.23 8.98
N LYS A 410 7.04 10.36 9.41
CA LYS A 410 7.08 9.66 10.70
C LYS A 410 8.19 8.59 10.79
N GLY A 411 8.86 8.26 9.69
CA GLY A 411 9.80 7.14 9.61
C GLY A 411 9.13 5.78 9.47
N ASP A 412 7.86 5.76 9.01
CA ASP A 412 7.18 4.51 8.68
C ASP A 412 7.79 3.86 7.44
N ARG A 413 7.56 2.56 7.25
CA ARG A 413 8.13 1.82 6.11
C ARG A 413 7.42 2.23 4.83
N VAL A 414 8.18 2.42 3.76
CA VAL A 414 7.71 3.10 2.55
C VAL A 414 6.49 2.39 1.95
N GLY A 415 6.48 1.06 1.95
CA GLY A 415 5.35 0.26 1.47
C GLY A 415 4.05 0.50 2.25
N VAL A 416 4.11 0.63 3.57
CA VAL A 416 2.92 0.96 4.40
C VAL A 416 2.44 2.37 4.12
N GLY A 417 3.36 3.29 3.78
CA GLY A 417 3.02 4.65 3.38
C GLY A 417 2.04 4.73 2.20
N LEU A 418 2.00 3.74 1.30
CA LEU A 418 1.06 3.71 0.18
C LEU A 418 -0.37 3.30 0.57
N ARG A 419 -0.60 2.80 1.80
CA ARG A 419 -1.89 2.22 2.21
C ARG A 419 -3.08 3.19 2.06
N ASP A 420 -2.88 4.48 2.26
CA ASP A 420 -3.95 5.48 2.12
C ASP A 420 -4.35 5.74 0.65
N LEU A 421 -3.47 5.41 -0.32
CA LEU A 421 -3.83 5.35 -1.75
C LEU A 421 -4.58 4.05 -2.06
N VAL A 422 -4.13 2.91 -1.52
CA VAL A 422 -4.76 1.59 -1.69
C VAL A 422 -6.18 1.55 -1.10
N GLY A 423 -6.39 2.14 0.08
CA GLY A 423 -7.73 2.34 0.64
C GLY A 423 -8.62 3.13 -0.31
N GLY A 424 -8.08 4.19 -0.92
CA GLY A 424 -8.78 4.98 -1.94
C GLY A 424 -9.09 4.23 -3.23
N LEU A 425 -8.25 3.26 -3.62
CA LEU A 425 -8.49 2.35 -4.72
C LEU A 425 -9.63 1.38 -4.38
N ASN A 426 -9.64 0.85 -3.15
CA ASN A 426 -10.70 -0.04 -2.67
C ASN A 426 -12.05 0.68 -2.52
N ASP A 427 -12.07 1.95 -2.06
CA ASP A 427 -13.28 2.81 -2.07
C ASP A 427 -13.93 2.87 -3.47
N LEU A 428 -13.11 2.89 -4.53
CA LEU A 428 -13.57 3.02 -5.92
C LEU A 428 -13.91 1.67 -6.55
N ASN A 429 -13.18 0.60 -6.20
CA ASN A 429 -13.56 -0.76 -6.58
C ASN A 429 -14.96 -1.10 -6.02
N GLU A 430 -15.25 -0.74 -4.76
CA GLU A 430 -16.54 -0.97 -4.12
C GLU A 430 -17.69 -0.15 -4.73
N GLN A 431 -17.42 1.08 -5.18
CA GLN A 431 -18.38 1.88 -5.93
C GLN A 431 -18.70 1.27 -7.30
N LEU A 432 -17.73 0.66 -7.97
CA LEU A 432 -17.92 -0.03 -9.24
C LEU A 432 -18.73 -1.32 -9.06
N THR A 433 -18.37 -2.19 -8.12
CA THR A 433 -19.11 -3.44 -7.82
C THR A 433 -20.55 -3.15 -7.42
N SER A 434 -20.76 -2.20 -6.49
CA SER A 434 -22.10 -1.76 -6.08
C SER A 434 -22.96 -1.28 -7.25
N ALA A 435 -22.37 -0.55 -8.22
CA ALA A 435 -23.11 -0.09 -9.39
C ALA A 435 -23.46 -1.23 -10.36
N TYR A 436 -22.56 -2.19 -10.58
CA TYR A 436 -22.84 -3.36 -11.43
C TYR A 436 -23.90 -4.30 -10.82
N ASP A 437 -23.90 -4.50 -9.50
CA ASP A 437 -24.95 -5.24 -8.79
C ASP A 437 -26.32 -4.53 -8.88
N GLN A 438 -26.37 -3.20 -8.69
CA GLN A 438 -27.61 -2.43 -8.89
C GLN A 438 -28.16 -2.58 -10.32
N LEU A 439 -27.30 -2.59 -11.33
CA LEU A 439 -27.69 -2.81 -12.73
C LEU A 439 -28.26 -4.22 -12.94
N ALA A 440 -27.64 -5.25 -12.34
CA ALA A 440 -28.15 -6.62 -12.40
C ALA A 440 -29.55 -6.75 -11.75
N ARG A 441 -29.80 -6.05 -10.64
CA ARG A 441 -31.11 -6.02 -9.95
C ARG A 441 -32.22 -5.34 -10.75
N VAL A 442 -31.90 -4.31 -11.54
CA VAL A 442 -32.88 -3.55 -12.34
C VAL A 442 -33.12 -4.20 -13.72
N GLY A 443 -32.18 -5.03 -14.19
CA GLY A 443 -32.34 -5.87 -15.39
C GLY A 443 -31.88 -5.22 -16.70
N SER A 444 -32.04 -5.97 -17.79
CA SER A 444 -31.52 -5.69 -19.13
C SER A 444 -32.22 -4.54 -19.86
N GLY A 445 -32.06 -3.34 -19.31
CA GLY A 445 -32.57 -2.07 -19.84
C GLY A 445 -32.15 -0.84 -19.03
N ALA A 446 -31.58 -1.02 -17.83
CA ALA A 446 -30.99 0.06 -17.07
C ALA A 446 -29.76 0.65 -17.79
N ALA A 447 -29.74 1.96 -18.01
CA ALA A 447 -28.57 2.66 -18.52
C ALA A 447 -27.48 2.71 -17.45
N LEU A 448 -26.21 2.54 -17.85
CA LEU A 448 -25.07 2.80 -16.98
C LEU A 448 -25.13 4.24 -16.45
N PRO A 449 -24.92 4.50 -15.14
CA PRO A 449 -24.72 5.84 -14.63
C PRO A 449 -23.62 6.57 -15.40
N ASN A 450 -23.91 7.78 -15.90
CA ASN A 450 -23.01 8.55 -16.78
C ASN A 450 -21.63 8.84 -16.17
N ASN A 451 -21.50 8.75 -14.84
CA ASN A 451 -20.26 8.93 -14.10
C ASN A 451 -19.41 7.67 -13.98
N LEU A 452 -19.87 6.46 -14.37
CA LEU A 452 -19.05 5.24 -14.26
C LEU A 452 -17.72 5.33 -15.02
N GLY A 453 -17.69 6.04 -16.16
CA GLY A 453 -16.43 6.34 -16.85
C GLY A 453 -15.46 7.17 -16.00
N HIS A 454 -15.97 8.13 -15.22
CA HIS A 454 -15.18 8.95 -14.30
C HIS A 454 -14.69 8.15 -13.09
N VAL A 455 -15.52 7.25 -12.54
CA VAL A 455 -15.11 6.32 -11.47
C VAL A 455 -14.01 5.37 -11.96
N TRP A 456 -14.13 4.79 -13.16
CA TRP A 456 -13.09 3.95 -13.77
C TRP A 456 -11.77 4.70 -14.02
N MET A 457 -11.83 5.94 -14.51
CA MET A 457 -10.64 6.78 -14.67
C MET A 457 -9.95 7.02 -13.32
N ALA A 458 -10.69 7.36 -12.26
CA ALA A 458 -10.15 7.56 -10.92
C ALA A 458 -9.59 6.28 -10.28
N ARG A 459 -10.28 5.15 -10.49
CA ARG A 459 -9.83 3.83 -10.05
C ARG A 459 -8.48 3.48 -10.66
N ASN A 460 -8.31 3.74 -11.96
CA ASN A 460 -7.05 3.47 -12.64
C ASN A 460 -5.94 4.48 -12.28
N ASP A 461 -6.27 5.76 -12.04
CA ASP A 461 -5.33 6.80 -11.54
C ASP A 461 -4.81 6.51 -10.12
N LEU A 462 -5.55 5.77 -9.29
CA LEU A 462 -5.04 5.26 -8.00
C LEU A 462 -4.27 3.94 -8.15
N ALA A 463 -4.74 3.00 -8.98
CA ALA A 463 -4.03 1.74 -9.24
C ALA A 463 -2.69 1.91 -9.98
N ALA A 464 -2.46 3.07 -10.58
CA ALA A 464 -1.23 3.42 -11.30
C ALA A 464 -0.14 4.04 -10.42
N TRP A 465 -0.34 4.19 -9.10
CA TRP A 465 0.75 4.52 -8.18
C TRP A 465 1.56 3.29 -7.81
N VAL A 466 2.85 3.28 -8.15
CA VAL A 466 3.77 2.18 -7.84
C VAL A 466 4.94 2.65 -7.00
N LEU A 467 5.39 1.75 -6.13
CA LEU A 467 6.63 1.88 -5.36
C LEU A 467 7.78 1.17 -6.09
N LEU A 468 8.88 1.89 -6.25
CA LEU A 468 10.17 1.40 -6.74
C LEU A 468 11.20 1.51 -5.60
N GLY A 469 11.88 0.40 -5.32
CA GLY A 469 12.63 0.18 -4.09
C GLY A 469 12.07 -0.97 -3.25
N ASP A 470 12.77 -1.32 -2.16
CA ASP A 470 12.32 -2.25 -1.14
C ASP A 470 11.17 -1.64 -0.30
N PRO A 471 9.99 -2.28 -0.23
CA PRO A 471 8.86 -1.76 0.55
C PRO A 471 9.13 -1.69 2.06
N ALA A 472 10.08 -2.48 2.59
CA ALA A 472 10.45 -2.47 4.00
C ALA A 472 11.49 -1.40 4.37
N ALA A 473 12.05 -0.68 3.39
CA ALA A 473 12.89 0.48 3.64
C ALA A 473 12.11 1.59 4.37
N ARG A 474 12.83 2.51 5.02
CA ARG A 474 12.30 3.67 5.74
C ARG A 474 13.37 4.76 5.80
N LEU A 475 13.01 5.99 6.16
CA LEU A 475 13.98 7.06 6.32
C LEU A 475 15.00 6.73 7.43
N PRO A 476 16.30 7.01 7.21
CA PRO A 476 17.37 6.66 8.14
C PRO A 476 17.48 7.70 9.26
N LEU A 477 16.51 7.70 10.18
CA LEU A 477 16.42 8.64 11.30
C LEU A 477 16.95 8.03 12.60
N ARG A 478 17.51 8.87 13.47
CA ARG A 478 17.95 8.47 14.81
C ARG A 478 16.76 7.91 15.60
N GLY A 479 16.96 6.73 16.20
CA GLY A 479 15.96 6.08 17.05
C GLY A 479 14.94 5.18 16.34
N THR A 480 14.89 5.13 15.00
CA THR A 480 13.98 4.19 14.29
C THR A 480 14.38 2.72 14.45
N ALA A 481 15.61 2.44 14.89
CA ALA A 481 16.15 1.10 15.11
C ALA A 481 15.60 0.45 16.41
N GLN A 482 14.29 0.17 16.46
CA GLN A 482 13.78 -0.85 17.37
C GLN A 482 14.28 -2.23 16.93
N ALA A 483 14.95 -2.93 17.85
CA ALA A 483 15.25 -4.35 17.73
C ALA A 483 13.96 -5.19 17.90
N PRO A 484 13.89 -6.41 17.35
CA PRO A 484 12.70 -7.26 17.48
C PRO A 484 12.51 -7.74 18.93
N THR A 485 11.65 -7.05 19.67
CA THR A 485 11.02 -7.62 20.87
C THR A 485 10.10 -8.74 20.42
N LYS A 486 10.45 -10.00 20.73
CA LYS A 486 9.56 -11.14 20.49
C LYS A 486 8.19 -10.88 21.15
N PRO A 487 7.07 -10.90 20.41
CA PRO A 487 5.76 -11.00 21.02
C PRO A 487 5.65 -12.35 21.73
N GLU A 488 5.08 -12.39 22.93
CA GLU A 488 4.56 -13.65 23.46
C GLU A 488 3.26 -13.97 22.71
N TYR A 489 3.33 -14.97 21.83
CA TYR A 489 2.18 -15.44 21.06
C TYR A 489 1.13 -16.02 22.00
N ASN A 490 0.04 -15.27 22.20
CA ASN A 490 -1.14 -15.75 22.92
C ASN A 490 -2.18 -16.25 21.90
N PRO A 491 -2.37 -17.58 21.74
CA PRO A 491 -3.32 -18.14 20.77
C PRO A 491 -4.80 -17.83 21.08
N PHE A 492 -5.10 -17.24 22.24
CA PHE A 492 -6.45 -16.80 22.61
C PHE A 492 -6.50 -15.27 22.62
N GLY A 493 -6.81 -14.69 21.45
CA GLY A 493 -6.82 -13.26 21.14
C GLY A 493 -7.83 -12.37 21.89
N PHE A 494 -8.08 -12.62 23.18
CA PHE A 494 -8.77 -11.70 24.06
C PHE A 494 -7.88 -10.49 24.39
N VAL A 495 -7.78 -9.56 23.45
CA VAL A 495 -7.39 -8.17 23.75
C VAL A 495 -8.51 -7.59 24.62
N PRO A 496 -8.25 -7.21 25.89
CA PRO A 496 -9.30 -6.63 26.73
C PRO A 496 -9.66 -5.26 26.17
N THR A 497 -10.87 -5.11 25.62
CA THR A 497 -11.35 -3.85 25.06
C THR A 497 -11.23 -2.75 26.13
N PRO A 498 -10.66 -1.57 25.83
CA PRO A 498 -10.63 -0.46 26.77
C PRO A 498 -12.05 0.00 27.08
N GLN A 499 -12.64 -0.54 28.16
CA GLN A 499 -14.02 -0.26 28.52
C GLN A 499 -14.15 1.21 28.90
N THR A 500 -15.03 1.91 28.20
CA THR A 500 -15.49 3.25 28.54
C THR A 500 -15.91 3.30 30.01
N THR A 501 -15.48 4.33 30.74
CA THR A 501 -15.64 4.47 32.19
C THR A 501 -17.10 4.69 32.61
N GLY A 502 -17.89 3.61 32.59
CA GLY A 502 -19.11 3.47 33.40
C GLY A 502 -18.76 3.01 34.82
N ALA A 503 -19.75 3.06 35.73
CA ALA A 503 -19.59 2.49 37.06
C ALA A 503 -19.35 0.97 36.99
N PRO A 504 -18.50 0.38 37.85
CA PRO A 504 -18.26 -1.05 37.86
C PRO A 504 -19.53 -1.82 38.24
N SER A 505 -19.76 -2.95 37.59
CA SER A 505 -20.88 -3.83 37.94
C SER A 505 -20.68 -4.49 39.31
N LEU A 506 -21.77 -4.88 39.97
CA LEU A 506 -21.72 -5.40 41.34
C LEU A 506 -20.82 -6.64 41.44
N GLU A 507 -20.88 -7.54 40.45
CA GLU A 507 -20.13 -8.78 40.40
C GLU A 507 -18.62 -8.53 40.34
N ARG A 508 -18.19 -7.45 39.65
CA ARG A 508 -16.78 -7.03 39.60
C ARG A 508 -16.32 -6.42 40.91
N VAL A 509 -17.19 -5.66 41.58
CA VAL A 509 -16.92 -5.10 42.91
C VAL A 509 -16.82 -6.23 43.96
N GLU A 510 -17.73 -7.19 43.94
CA GLU A 510 -17.69 -8.38 44.79
C GLU A 510 -16.43 -9.22 44.55
N ALA A 511 -16.07 -9.49 43.29
CA ALA A 511 -14.86 -10.24 42.96
C ALA A 511 -13.59 -9.56 43.54
N ALA A 512 -13.46 -8.24 43.38
CA ALA A 512 -12.35 -7.48 43.96
C ALA A 512 -12.37 -7.49 45.50
N ILE A 513 -13.56 -7.42 46.12
CA ILE A 513 -13.73 -7.55 47.57
C ILE A 513 -13.26 -8.95 48.03
N PHE A 514 -13.65 -10.03 47.36
CA PHE A 514 -13.18 -11.38 47.70
C PHE A 514 -11.66 -11.53 47.54
N THR A 515 -11.07 -11.00 46.47
CA THR A 515 -9.60 -11.01 46.27
C THR A 515 -8.86 -10.20 47.34
N LEU A 516 -9.43 -9.07 47.79
CA LEU A 516 -8.87 -8.27 48.87
C LEU A 516 -9.04 -8.94 50.26
N LEU A 517 -10.21 -9.54 50.53
CA LEU A 517 -10.53 -10.22 51.78
C LEU A 517 -9.76 -11.54 51.96
N SER A 518 -9.38 -12.20 50.87
CA SER A 518 -8.50 -13.39 50.86
C SER A 518 -7.00 -13.05 50.90
N GLY A 519 -6.63 -11.76 50.82
CA GLY A 519 -5.24 -11.31 50.81
C GLY A 519 -4.49 -11.57 49.49
N GLN A 520 -5.20 -11.89 48.41
CA GLN A 520 -4.63 -12.26 47.11
C GLN A 520 -4.33 -11.06 46.18
N GLY A 521 -4.59 -9.82 46.63
CA GLY A 521 -4.24 -8.60 45.89
C GLY A 521 -4.19 -7.35 46.76
N SER A 522 -3.52 -6.30 46.27
CA SER A 522 -3.54 -4.98 46.91
C SER A 522 -4.82 -4.22 46.55
N ALA A 523 -5.35 -3.45 47.51
CA ALA A 523 -6.55 -2.64 47.28
C ALA A 523 -6.32 -1.58 46.19
N GLU A 524 -5.10 -1.06 46.09
CA GLU A 524 -4.69 -0.05 45.13
C GLU A 524 -4.69 -0.60 43.69
N GLY A 525 -4.18 -1.82 43.49
CA GLY A 525 -4.21 -2.49 42.19
C GLY A 525 -5.62 -2.94 41.79
N LEU A 526 -6.38 -3.50 42.74
CA LEU A 526 -7.76 -3.94 42.50
C LEU A 526 -8.70 -2.77 42.20
N ALA A 527 -8.59 -1.65 42.93
CA ALA A 527 -9.45 -0.48 42.72
C ALA A 527 -9.21 0.19 41.36
N ALA A 528 -7.97 0.20 40.87
CA ALA A 528 -7.64 0.70 39.53
C ALA A 528 -8.39 -0.05 38.41
N SER A 529 -8.58 -1.37 38.55
CA SER A 529 -9.34 -2.20 37.59
C SER A 529 -10.87 -1.99 37.63
N LEU A 530 -11.35 -1.21 38.60
CA LEU A 530 -12.76 -0.86 38.81
C LEU A 530 -13.07 0.62 38.61
N GLY A 531 -12.07 1.47 38.38
CA GLY A 531 -12.25 2.92 38.27
C GLY A 531 -12.61 3.61 39.61
N VAL A 532 -12.32 2.98 40.75
CA VAL A 532 -12.56 3.54 42.10
C VAL A 532 -11.25 3.78 42.84
N THR A 533 -11.28 4.45 44.00
CA THR A 533 -10.10 4.60 44.85
C THR A 533 -9.87 3.39 45.75
N GLY A 534 -8.61 3.12 46.09
CA GLY A 534 -8.25 2.06 47.05
C GLY A 534 -8.82 2.27 48.46
N ALA A 535 -9.28 3.49 48.79
CA ALA A 535 -10.02 3.77 50.02
C ALA A 535 -11.46 3.25 49.94
N GLN A 536 -12.19 3.57 48.86
CA GLN A 536 -13.56 3.10 48.63
C GLN A 536 -13.63 1.57 48.57
N LEU A 537 -12.66 0.90 47.94
CA LEU A 537 -12.64 -0.57 47.91
C LEU A 537 -12.42 -1.20 49.30
N LYS A 538 -11.63 -0.57 50.18
CA LYS A 538 -11.46 -1.02 51.58
C LYS A 538 -12.74 -0.82 52.38
N GLU A 539 -13.41 0.33 52.23
CA GLU A 539 -14.69 0.62 52.88
C GLU A 539 -15.78 -0.39 52.48
N LEU A 540 -15.92 -0.66 51.19
CA LEU A 540 -16.84 -1.67 50.65
C LEU A 540 -16.51 -3.08 51.14
N ALA A 541 -15.23 -3.44 51.25
CA ALA A 541 -14.81 -4.75 51.76
C ALA A 541 -15.13 -4.96 53.25
N GLU A 542 -14.99 -3.92 54.08
CA GLU A 542 -15.40 -4.00 55.49
C GLU A 542 -16.93 -4.04 55.65
N LEU A 543 -17.68 -3.29 54.84
CA LEU A 543 -19.14 -3.38 54.75
C LEU A 543 -19.60 -4.80 54.38
N TYR A 544 -18.99 -5.40 53.36
CA TYR A 544 -19.28 -6.77 52.92
C TYR A 544 -18.95 -7.80 54.01
N ARG A 545 -17.79 -7.66 54.66
CA ARG A 545 -17.37 -8.50 55.79
C ARG A 545 -18.33 -8.38 56.98
N ALA A 546 -18.81 -7.18 57.28
CA ALA A 546 -19.77 -6.94 58.37
C ALA A 546 -21.14 -7.57 58.05
N ALA A 547 -21.65 -7.38 56.84
CA ALA A 547 -22.91 -7.98 56.38
C ALA A 547 -22.83 -9.51 56.37
N GLY A 548 -21.77 -10.09 55.82
CA GLY A 548 -21.53 -11.53 55.81
C GLY A 548 -21.47 -12.13 57.22
N ARG A 549 -20.77 -11.47 58.17
CA ARG A 549 -20.77 -11.88 59.58
C ARG A 549 -22.15 -11.79 60.20
N ALA A 550 -22.90 -10.71 59.97
CA ALA A 550 -24.25 -10.54 60.50
C ALA A 550 -25.26 -11.57 59.94
N ALA A 551 -25.06 -12.07 58.72
CA ALA A 551 -25.87 -13.13 58.12
C ALA A 551 -25.50 -14.55 58.58
N VAL A 552 -24.23 -14.77 58.97
CA VAL A 552 -23.71 -16.08 59.42
C VAL A 552 -23.88 -16.29 60.92
N VAL A 553 -23.70 -15.27 61.76
CA VAL A 553 -23.80 -15.39 63.23
C VAL A 553 -25.14 -15.97 63.73
N PRO A 554 -26.32 -15.65 63.14
CA PRO A 554 -27.60 -16.28 63.50
C PRO A 554 -27.80 -17.72 62.97
N ARG A 555 -26.78 -18.31 62.33
CA ARG A 555 -26.79 -19.65 61.72
C ARG A 555 -25.64 -20.55 62.20
N LEU A 556 -24.90 -20.09 63.21
CA LEU A 556 -23.91 -20.83 64.00
C LEU A 556 -24.45 -21.10 65.41
#